data_AF-H5UMR9-F1
#
_entry.id   AF-H5UMR9-F1
#
_cell.length_a   1.000
_cell.length_b   1.000
_cell.length_c   1.000
_cell.angle_alpha   90.00
_cell.angle_beta   90.00
_cell.angle_gamma   90.00
#
_symmetry.space_group_name_H-M   'P 1'
#
loop_
_entity.id
_entity.type
_entity.pdbx_description
1 polymer ?
#
loop_
_entity_poly.entity_id
_entity_poly.type
_entity_poly.pdbx_seq_one_letter_code
_entity_poly.pdbx_strand_id
1 'polypeptide(L)'
;MTSREPAQSGHRAPALDRLGATAVSLLLSPVSAARAAVALAHEGRVFDRHERLGADGTPIVIRSFAGNTKGRRLPYLWSVARGDLRFVGPHPLEPEDPTPLDRTLPGLMSPQRLRARTGIDYEPADDEDAPLPIKDQLLLAARYLVAETLAGGFGRYDETLHVLGVAIDNTTMAETLDWITVTAHRRPMSILAFVNSDCLNQAVEDPEYLGTLRRSNRVVPDGIGVKLAARFQGHDIKENLNGTDLLPRLCERAVAEGLSLYLFGARPGVAAAAADALVTAHPGLRIAGTQHGYVMPEEDTSVVEKINASGADILLVALGAPRQEEWLDRHRDDLDVGVAMGVGGLFDFYSGRIPRAPVWVREMGFEWVWRLAQEPGRLWRRYLVGNPLFLRRAASEARRMHDAPTTVQRPPLLNYGRYAPAPRRRQAEPRTA
;
A
#
# COMPACT_ATOMS: atom_id res chain seq x y z
N MET A 1 20.40 -34.18 -22.76
CA MET A 1 18.95 -34.29 -22.53
C MET A 1 18.73 -35.47 -21.61
N THR A 2 18.47 -35.23 -20.33
CA THR A 2 18.03 -36.25 -19.36
C THR A 2 16.52 -36.10 -19.22
N SER A 3 15.77 -37.12 -19.64
CA SER A 3 14.31 -37.11 -19.54
C SER A 3 13.91 -37.16 -18.07
N ARG A 4 13.32 -36.06 -17.56
CA ARG A 4 12.50 -36.15 -16.34
C ARG A 4 11.22 -36.89 -16.71
N GLU A 5 10.90 -37.94 -15.98
CA GLU A 5 9.60 -38.60 -16.08
C GLU A 5 8.50 -37.61 -15.64
N PRO A 6 7.32 -37.60 -16.28
CA PRO A 6 6.18 -36.83 -15.79
C PRO A 6 5.74 -37.40 -14.44
N ALA A 7 5.71 -36.56 -13.40
CA ALA A 7 5.52 -36.98 -12.02
C ALA A 7 4.06 -37.41 -11.72
N GLN A 8 3.68 -38.61 -12.17
CA GLN A 8 2.37 -39.21 -11.96
C GLN A 8 2.14 -39.56 -10.47
N SER A 9 1.72 -38.57 -9.69
CA SER A 9 1.06 -38.80 -8.41
C SER A 9 -0.03 -37.77 -8.16
N GLY A 10 -1.18 -38.20 -7.63
CA GLY A 10 -2.27 -37.30 -7.25
C GLY A 10 -1.87 -36.48 -6.03
N HIS A 11 -1.53 -35.20 -6.23
CA HIS A 11 -0.94 -34.29 -5.24
C HIS A 11 -1.94 -33.83 -4.16
N ARG A 12 -2.57 -34.76 -3.43
CA ARG A 12 -3.33 -34.45 -2.20
C ARG A 12 -2.39 -33.85 -1.15
N ALA A 13 -2.92 -32.92 -0.36
CA ALA A 13 -2.13 -32.24 0.67
C ALA A 13 -1.41 -33.22 1.63
N PRO A 14 -0.21 -32.87 2.13
CA PRO A 14 0.57 -33.71 3.04
C PRO A 14 -0.23 -34.18 4.25
N ALA A 15 0.11 -35.35 4.80
CA ALA A 15 -0.55 -35.88 5.98
C ALA A 15 -0.50 -34.90 7.17
N LEU A 16 0.59 -34.15 7.30
CA LEU A 16 0.77 -33.11 8.32
C LEU A 16 -0.29 -31.99 8.17
N ASP A 17 -0.47 -31.43 6.97
CA ASP A 17 -1.50 -30.42 6.67
C ASP A 17 -2.90 -30.92 7.01
N ARG A 18 -3.24 -32.15 6.56
CA ARG A 18 -4.58 -32.72 6.80
C ARG A 18 -4.87 -32.93 8.29
N LEU A 19 -3.90 -33.46 9.03
CA LEU A 19 -4.01 -33.67 10.48
C LEU A 19 -4.07 -32.35 11.24
N GLY A 20 -3.20 -31.39 10.91
CA GLY A 20 -3.19 -30.06 11.51
C GLY A 20 -4.49 -29.29 11.26
N ALA A 21 -5.00 -29.30 10.02
CA ALA A 21 -6.27 -28.67 9.68
C ALA A 21 -7.46 -29.33 10.36
N THR A 22 -7.43 -30.66 10.56
CA THR A 22 -8.45 -31.39 11.34
C THR A 22 -8.41 -30.97 12.81
N ALA A 23 -7.23 -30.94 13.44
CA ALA A 23 -7.06 -30.53 14.84
C ALA A 23 -7.49 -29.07 15.08
N VAL A 24 -7.10 -28.15 14.20
CA VAL A 24 -7.52 -26.74 14.28
C VAL A 24 -9.02 -26.59 14.01
N SER A 25 -9.61 -27.39 13.10
CA SER A 25 -11.07 -27.38 12.87
C SER A 25 -11.86 -27.87 14.09
N LEU A 26 -11.35 -28.87 14.82
CA LEU A 26 -11.95 -29.34 16.07
C LEU A 26 -11.83 -28.28 17.18
N LEU A 27 -10.64 -27.69 17.36
CA LEU A 27 -10.40 -26.62 18.34
C LEU A 27 -11.30 -25.39 18.09
N LEU A 28 -11.46 -25.00 16.83
CA LEU A 28 -12.30 -23.86 16.43
C LEU A 28 -13.77 -24.24 16.17
N SER A 29 -14.19 -25.46 16.50
CA SER A 29 -15.56 -25.92 16.25
C SER A 29 -16.65 -25.12 17.01
N PRO A 30 -16.47 -24.64 18.26
CA PRO A 30 -17.51 -23.83 18.94
C PRO A 30 -17.68 -22.45 18.27
N VAL A 31 -16.55 -21.82 17.88
CA VAL A 31 -16.53 -20.54 17.15
C VAL A 31 -17.17 -20.72 15.77
N SER A 32 -16.90 -21.84 15.10
CA SER A 32 -17.49 -22.19 13.81
C SER A 32 -18.99 -22.42 13.92
N ALA A 33 -19.48 -23.12 14.95
CA ALA A 33 -20.91 -23.33 15.19
C ALA A 33 -21.64 -22.00 15.46
N ALA A 34 -21.08 -21.13 16.31
CA ALA A 34 -21.63 -19.80 16.55
C ALA A 34 -21.67 -18.95 15.28
N ARG A 35 -20.59 -18.98 14.47
CA ARG A 35 -20.55 -18.25 13.19
C ARG A 35 -21.50 -18.83 12.13
N ALA A 36 -21.81 -20.13 12.20
CA ALA A 36 -22.80 -20.79 11.36
C ALA A 36 -24.23 -20.31 11.69
N ALA A 37 -24.57 -20.19 12.98
CA ALA A 37 -25.84 -19.64 13.43
C ALA A 37 -26.00 -18.16 13.01
N VAL A 38 -24.94 -17.35 13.17
CA VAL A 38 -24.90 -15.96 12.69
C VAL A 38 -25.07 -15.87 11.16
N ALA A 39 -24.45 -16.78 10.39
CA ALA A 39 -24.67 -16.85 8.94
C ALA A 39 -26.14 -17.12 8.60
N LEU A 40 -26.73 -18.14 9.21
CA LEU A 40 -28.11 -18.54 8.98
C LEU A 40 -29.11 -17.44 9.35
N ALA A 41 -28.88 -16.73 10.46
CA ALA A 41 -29.76 -15.67 10.96
C ALA A 41 -29.74 -14.38 10.11
N HIS A 42 -28.59 -13.99 9.55
CA HIS A 42 -28.47 -12.76 8.75
C HIS A 42 -28.59 -12.97 7.23
N GLU A 43 -28.12 -14.10 6.71
CA GLU A 43 -27.98 -14.36 5.27
C GLU A 43 -28.97 -15.43 4.76
N GLY A 44 -29.79 -16.02 5.65
CA GLY A 44 -30.71 -17.11 5.35
C GLY A 44 -30.04 -18.45 5.01
N ARG A 45 -28.70 -18.52 5.02
CA ARG A 45 -27.92 -19.68 4.60
C ARG A 45 -26.57 -19.74 5.32
N VAL A 46 -26.07 -20.95 5.57
CA VAL A 46 -24.83 -21.12 6.35
C VAL A 46 -23.57 -20.82 5.54
N PHE A 47 -23.51 -21.25 4.27
CA PHE A 47 -22.28 -21.24 3.47
C PHE A 47 -22.42 -20.56 2.10
N ASP A 48 -21.32 -19.99 1.63
CA ASP A 48 -21.03 -19.79 0.21
C ASP A 48 -20.25 -21.00 -0.35
N ARG A 49 -20.33 -21.22 -1.66
CA ARG A 49 -19.42 -22.10 -2.40
C ARG A 49 -18.58 -21.25 -3.36
N HIS A 50 -17.30 -21.58 -3.47
CA HIS A 50 -16.35 -20.95 -4.39
C HIS A 50 -15.66 -22.08 -5.16
N GLU A 51 -15.81 -22.10 -6.48
CA GLU A 51 -15.18 -23.10 -7.34
C GLU A 51 -13.82 -22.56 -7.80
N ARG A 52 -12.77 -23.36 -7.66
CA ARG A 52 -11.37 -22.98 -7.96
C ARG A 52 -10.65 -24.13 -8.63
N LEU A 53 -9.50 -23.86 -9.24
CA LEU A 53 -8.66 -24.89 -9.87
C LEU A 53 -7.59 -25.42 -8.91
N GLY A 54 -7.50 -26.75 -8.79
CA GLY A 54 -6.46 -27.48 -8.07
C GLY A 54 -5.09 -27.49 -8.77
N ALA A 55 -4.21 -28.40 -8.32
CA ALA A 55 -2.86 -28.57 -8.89
C ALA A 55 -2.90 -28.99 -10.38
N ASP A 56 -3.78 -29.94 -10.69
CA ASP A 56 -3.99 -30.60 -11.98
C ASP A 56 -5.10 -29.96 -12.82
N GLY A 57 -5.52 -28.74 -12.47
CA GLY A 57 -6.67 -28.07 -13.09
C GLY A 57 -8.04 -28.68 -12.71
N THR A 58 -8.12 -29.63 -11.77
CA THR A 58 -9.43 -30.15 -11.33
C THR A 58 -10.25 -29.09 -10.57
N PRO A 59 -11.58 -29.01 -10.78
CA PRO A 59 -12.45 -28.12 -10.00
C PRO A 59 -12.56 -28.56 -8.54
N ILE A 60 -12.02 -27.73 -7.63
CA ILE A 60 -12.15 -27.87 -6.18
C ILE A 60 -13.20 -26.90 -5.63
N VAL A 61 -14.09 -27.40 -4.77
CA VAL A 61 -15.12 -26.57 -4.10
C VAL A 61 -14.65 -26.17 -2.71
N ILE A 62 -14.27 -24.90 -2.57
CA ILE A 62 -13.97 -24.26 -1.29
C ILE A 62 -15.27 -23.69 -0.72
N ARG A 63 -15.48 -23.79 0.60
CA ARG A 63 -16.67 -23.24 1.29
C ARG A 63 -16.24 -22.12 2.22
N SER A 64 -16.97 -21.02 2.26
CA SER A 64 -16.90 -20.03 3.34
C SER A 64 -18.22 -19.99 4.09
N PHE A 65 -18.27 -19.44 5.30
CA PHE A 65 -19.56 -18.99 5.84
C PHE A 65 -20.15 -17.88 4.95
N ALA A 66 -21.47 -17.74 4.92
CA ALA A 66 -22.12 -16.62 4.25
C ALA A 66 -21.91 -15.30 5.02
N GLY A 67 -21.96 -14.17 4.31
CA GLY A 67 -21.86 -12.82 4.86
C GLY A 67 -20.44 -12.35 5.18
N ASN A 68 -20.17 -11.06 4.92
CA ASN A 68 -18.80 -10.51 4.96
C ASN A 68 -18.34 -10.06 6.37
N THR A 69 -18.10 -11.01 7.27
CA THR A 69 -17.69 -10.71 8.67
C THR A 69 -16.53 -11.59 9.18
N LYS A 70 -16.02 -11.30 10.39
CA LYS A 70 -14.93 -12.09 11.03
C LYS A 70 -15.25 -13.59 11.02
N GLY A 71 -14.22 -14.40 10.80
CA GLY A 71 -14.34 -15.86 10.76
C GLY A 71 -14.91 -16.45 9.47
N ARG A 72 -15.27 -15.66 8.44
CA ARG A 72 -15.87 -16.17 7.18
C ARG A 72 -15.09 -17.34 6.56
N ARG A 73 -13.75 -17.30 6.63
CA ARG A 73 -12.83 -18.29 6.06
C ARG A 73 -12.56 -19.53 6.93
N LEU A 74 -13.13 -19.66 8.14
CA LEU A 74 -12.91 -20.85 8.99
C LEU A 74 -13.18 -22.18 8.27
N PRO A 75 -14.22 -22.34 7.43
CA PRO A 75 -14.46 -23.59 6.69
C PRO A 75 -13.44 -23.89 5.58
N TYR A 76 -12.48 -22.99 5.27
CA TYR A 76 -11.39 -23.28 4.33
C TYR A 76 -10.50 -24.41 4.87
N LEU A 77 -10.36 -24.51 6.20
CA LEU A 77 -9.64 -25.60 6.87
C LEU A 77 -10.20 -26.99 6.52
N TRP A 78 -11.50 -27.11 6.21
CA TRP A 78 -12.10 -28.38 5.79
C TRP A 78 -11.67 -28.80 4.39
N SER A 79 -11.19 -27.88 3.56
CA SER A 79 -10.61 -28.19 2.25
C SER A 79 -9.15 -28.62 2.40
N VAL A 80 -8.43 -28.04 3.36
CA VAL A 80 -7.10 -28.53 3.77
C VAL A 80 -7.19 -29.92 4.40
N ALA A 81 -8.17 -30.18 5.27
CA ALA A 81 -8.40 -31.48 5.89
C ALA A 81 -8.76 -32.59 4.88
N ARG A 82 -9.57 -32.27 3.85
CA ARG A 82 -9.84 -33.17 2.71
C ARG A 82 -8.58 -33.46 1.87
N GLY A 83 -7.66 -32.49 1.82
CA GLY A 83 -6.46 -32.54 1.00
C GLY A 83 -6.58 -31.84 -0.35
N ASP A 84 -7.64 -31.05 -0.55
CA ASP A 84 -7.92 -30.24 -1.75
C ASP A 84 -7.13 -28.92 -1.76
N LEU A 85 -6.64 -28.51 -0.59
CA LEU A 85 -5.75 -27.36 -0.37
C LEU A 85 -4.62 -27.78 0.58
N ARG A 86 -3.51 -27.04 0.57
CA ARG A 86 -2.48 -27.09 1.63
C ARG A 86 -2.55 -25.84 2.52
N PHE A 87 -1.83 -25.80 3.64
CA PHE A 87 -1.76 -24.58 4.45
C PHE A 87 -1.06 -23.44 3.71
N VAL A 88 0.08 -23.74 3.08
CA VAL A 88 0.94 -22.77 2.39
C VAL A 88 1.29 -23.26 0.98
N GLY A 89 0.99 -22.45 -0.03
CA GLY A 89 1.18 -22.76 -1.47
C GLY A 89 0.68 -21.62 -2.36
N PRO A 90 0.66 -21.78 -3.70
CA PRO A 90 0.17 -20.76 -4.64
C PRO A 90 -1.32 -20.43 -4.43
N HIS A 91 -1.77 -19.26 -4.90
CA HIS A 91 -3.18 -18.87 -4.74
C HIS A 91 -4.09 -19.80 -5.57
N PRO A 92 -5.27 -20.24 -5.06
CA PRO A 92 -6.26 -20.95 -5.89
C PRO A 92 -6.72 -20.07 -7.05
N LEU A 93 -6.68 -20.58 -8.29
CA LEU A 93 -7.10 -19.83 -9.47
C LEU A 93 -8.62 -19.96 -9.67
N GLU A 94 -9.24 -18.98 -10.31
CA GLU A 94 -10.61 -19.07 -10.81
C GLU A 94 -10.69 -20.08 -11.96
N PRO A 95 -11.87 -20.65 -12.30
CA PRO A 95 -12.02 -21.60 -13.41
C PRO A 95 -11.70 -21.03 -14.81
N GLU A 96 -11.58 -19.71 -14.92
CA GLU A 96 -11.35 -18.96 -16.17
C GLU A 96 -9.86 -18.69 -16.41
N ASP A 97 -8.99 -18.89 -15.41
CA ASP A 97 -7.56 -18.58 -15.48
C ASP A 97 -6.77 -19.67 -16.23
N PRO A 98 -5.71 -19.32 -17.00
CA PRO A 98 -4.84 -20.29 -17.64
C PRO A 98 -4.08 -21.12 -16.59
N THR A 99 -4.19 -22.45 -16.66
CA THR A 99 -3.53 -23.37 -15.71
C THR A 99 -2.09 -23.68 -16.13
N PRO A 100 -1.07 -23.46 -15.26
CA PRO A 100 0.32 -23.84 -15.53
C PRO A 100 0.52 -25.36 -15.62
N LEU A 101 1.55 -25.78 -16.38
CA LEU A 101 1.83 -27.19 -16.71
C LEU A 101 2.43 -28.04 -15.57
N ASP A 102 3.03 -27.42 -14.54
CA ASP A 102 3.74 -28.10 -13.44
C ASP A 102 3.43 -27.38 -12.11
N ARG A 103 2.14 -27.26 -11.80
CA ARG A 103 1.60 -26.45 -10.69
C ARG A 103 1.42 -27.27 -9.42
N THR A 104 1.82 -26.74 -8.27
CA THR A 104 1.56 -27.38 -6.97
C THR A 104 0.17 -27.09 -6.41
N LEU A 105 -0.23 -27.89 -5.42
CA LEU A 105 -1.53 -27.76 -4.77
C LEU A 105 -1.71 -26.38 -4.11
N PRO A 106 -2.80 -25.65 -4.37
CA PRO A 106 -2.94 -24.29 -3.89
C PRO A 106 -3.14 -24.18 -2.37
N GLY A 107 -2.67 -23.06 -1.82
CA GLY A 107 -2.60 -22.79 -0.39
C GLY A 107 -3.79 -22.00 0.17
N LEU A 108 -4.07 -22.21 1.45
CA LEU A 108 -4.87 -21.30 2.28
C LEU A 108 -4.19 -19.93 2.43
N MET A 109 -2.86 -19.94 2.50
CA MET A 109 -1.95 -18.79 2.59
C MET A 109 -0.94 -18.85 1.44
N SER A 110 -0.61 -17.72 0.82
CA SER A 110 0.47 -17.62 -0.18
C SER A 110 1.34 -16.38 0.07
N PRO A 111 2.67 -16.43 -0.15
CA PRO A 111 3.53 -15.25 -0.03
C PRO A 111 3.06 -14.10 -0.92
N GLN A 112 2.72 -14.41 -2.18
CA GLN A 112 2.19 -13.47 -3.17
C GLN A 112 0.92 -12.75 -2.70
N ARG A 113 -0.06 -13.46 -2.13
CA ARG A 113 -1.30 -12.84 -1.62
C ARG A 113 -1.05 -11.99 -0.36
N LEU A 114 -0.05 -12.34 0.45
CA LEU A 114 0.36 -11.52 1.58
C LEU A 114 0.99 -10.21 1.10
N ARG A 115 1.94 -10.29 0.14
CA ARG A 115 2.57 -9.15 -0.53
C ARG A 115 1.56 -8.23 -1.21
N ALA A 116 0.67 -8.76 -2.04
CA ALA A 116 -0.38 -7.97 -2.71
C ALA A 116 -1.30 -7.25 -1.70
N ARG A 117 -1.60 -7.88 -0.56
CA ARG A 117 -2.40 -7.28 0.51
C ARG A 117 -1.66 -6.23 1.35
N THR A 118 -0.33 -6.17 1.26
CA THR A 118 0.51 -5.19 1.97
C THR A 118 1.14 -4.13 1.06
N GLY A 119 0.95 -4.24 -0.27
CA GLY A 119 1.46 -3.29 -1.28
C GLY A 119 2.81 -3.69 -1.90
N ILE A 120 3.29 -4.92 -1.68
CA ILE A 120 4.66 -5.39 -1.95
C ILE A 120 4.68 -6.47 -3.06
N ASP A 121 3.65 -6.54 -3.90
CA ASP A 121 3.53 -7.48 -5.02
C ASP A 121 4.56 -7.27 -6.15
N TYR A 122 5.13 -6.06 -6.26
CA TYR A 122 6.17 -5.73 -7.25
C TYR A 122 7.55 -6.35 -6.96
N GLU A 123 7.79 -6.90 -5.76
CA GLU A 123 9.03 -7.62 -5.51
C GLU A 123 8.96 -9.06 -6.03
N PRO A 124 9.99 -9.55 -6.77
CA PRO A 124 10.04 -10.92 -7.27
C PRO A 124 9.84 -11.94 -6.15
N ALA A 125 9.00 -12.94 -6.39
CA ALA A 125 8.87 -14.08 -5.51
C ALA A 125 9.90 -15.15 -5.89
N ASP A 126 10.64 -15.66 -4.90
CA ASP A 126 11.44 -16.86 -5.06
C ASP A 126 10.50 -18.05 -5.34
N ASP A 127 10.79 -18.79 -6.43
CA ASP A 127 10.19 -20.06 -6.87
C ASP A 127 8.82 -20.41 -6.22
N GLU A 128 7.73 -19.79 -6.71
CA GLU A 128 6.43 -19.73 -6.01
C GLU A 128 5.78 -21.11 -5.73
N ASP A 129 6.17 -22.13 -6.48
CA ASP A 129 5.69 -23.50 -6.35
C ASP A 129 6.58 -24.38 -5.42
N ALA A 130 7.74 -23.89 -4.99
CA ALA A 130 8.65 -24.63 -4.11
C ALA A 130 8.03 -24.91 -2.71
N PRO A 131 8.02 -26.17 -2.24
CA PRO A 131 7.50 -26.50 -0.90
C PRO A 131 8.32 -25.88 0.24
N LEU A 132 7.83 -24.78 0.82
CA LEU A 132 8.49 -24.10 1.94
C LEU A 132 8.70 -25.02 3.17
N PRO A 133 9.84 -24.94 3.87
CA PRO A 133 10.07 -25.65 5.13
C PRO A 133 9.07 -25.28 6.23
N ILE A 134 8.82 -26.19 7.18
CA ILE A 134 7.83 -26.01 8.26
C ILE A 134 8.07 -24.71 9.06
N LYS A 135 9.34 -24.37 9.33
CA LYS A 135 9.72 -23.11 10.00
C LYS A 135 9.18 -21.88 9.25
N ASP A 136 9.30 -21.87 7.94
CA ASP A 136 8.99 -20.73 7.11
C ASP A 136 7.48 -20.68 6.77
N GLN A 137 6.81 -21.83 6.75
CA GLN A 137 5.35 -21.92 6.81
C GLN A 137 4.77 -21.32 8.11
N LEU A 138 5.36 -21.65 9.27
CA LEU A 138 4.96 -21.08 10.57
C LEU A 138 5.24 -19.57 10.63
N LEU A 139 6.38 -19.11 10.09
CA LEU A 139 6.68 -17.69 9.97
C LEU A 139 5.69 -16.98 9.04
N LEU A 140 5.34 -17.58 7.90
CA LEU A 140 4.30 -17.03 7.00
C LEU A 140 2.94 -16.96 7.69
N ALA A 141 2.54 -17.98 8.44
CA ALA A 141 1.29 -17.99 9.20
C ALA A 141 1.27 -16.90 10.30
N ALA A 142 2.40 -16.67 10.98
CA ALA A 142 2.55 -15.57 11.93
C ALA A 142 2.47 -14.20 11.25
N ARG A 143 3.15 -14.01 10.11
CA ARG A 143 3.06 -12.79 9.29
C ARG A 143 1.62 -12.54 8.82
N TYR A 144 0.90 -13.59 8.40
CA TYR A 144 -0.53 -13.54 8.07
C TYR A 144 -1.42 -13.15 9.26
N LEU A 145 -1.13 -13.64 10.48
CA LEU A 145 -1.90 -13.28 11.68
C LEU A 145 -1.70 -11.80 12.06
N VAL A 146 -0.47 -11.29 11.91
CA VAL A 146 -0.17 -9.86 12.09
C VAL A 146 -0.86 -9.03 11.01
N ALA A 147 -0.80 -9.44 9.74
CA ALA A 147 -1.48 -8.77 8.64
C ALA A 147 -3.03 -8.82 8.73
N GLU A 148 -3.64 -9.92 9.19
CA GLU A 148 -5.09 -10.00 9.40
C GLU A 148 -5.56 -9.20 10.64
N THR A 149 -4.71 -8.99 11.65
CA THR A 149 -5.06 -8.14 12.80
C THR A 149 -4.83 -6.64 12.50
N LEU A 150 -3.74 -6.28 11.84
CA LEU A 150 -3.43 -4.88 11.45
C LEU A 150 -4.20 -4.42 10.20
N ALA A 151 -4.49 -5.31 9.25
CA ALA A 151 -5.16 -5.00 7.98
C ALA A 151 -6.42 -5.86 7.68
N GLY A 152 -7.00 -6.53 8.68
CA GLY A 152 -8.38 -7.00 8.62
C GLY A 152 -9.34 -5.81 8.72
N GLY A 153 -10.14 -5.54 7.69
CA GLY A 153 -10.93 -4.31 7.57
C GLY A 153 -12.18 -4.28 8.46
N PHE A 154 -12.32 -3.25 9.29
CA PHE A 154 -13.47 -3.05 10.20
C PHE A 154 -13.85 -1.56 10.30
N GLY A 155 -14.23 -0.98 9.16
CA GLY A 155 -14.65 0.41 9.08
C GLY A 155 -15.35 0.73 7.76
N ARG A 156 -15.90 1.94 7.69
CA ARG A 156 -16.45 2.54 6.47
C ARG A 156 -15.30 3.17 5.66
N TYR A 157 -15.32 3.00 4.34
CA TYR A 157 -14.43 3.75 3.45
C TYR A 157 -15.14 5.04 3.01
N ASP A 158 -14.80 6.16 3.63
CA ASP A 158 -15.15 7.50 3.15
C ASP A 158 -14.02 8.06 2.27
N GLU A 159 -14.35 8.87 1.27
CA GLU A 159 -13.42 9.40 0.26
C GLU A 159 -12.31 10.29 0.85
N THR A 160 -12.62 11.00 1.94
CA THR A 160 -11.69 11.83 2.71
C THR A 160 -11.76 11.44 4.18
N LEU A 161 -10.58 11.32 4.82
CA LEU A 161 -10.43 11.12 6.26
C LEU A 161 -9.94 12.44 6.88
N HIS A 162 -10.41 12.76 8.09
CA HIS A 162 -9.99 13.97 8.80
C HIS A 162 -9.24 13.58 10.07
N VAL A 163 -7.91 13.67 10.04
CA VAL A 163 -7.05 13.25 11.16
C VAL A 163 -6.23 14.43 11.63
N LEU A 164 -6.41 14.80 12.90
CA LEU A 164 -5.71 15.90 13.58
C LEU A 164 -5.77 17.24 12.82
N GLY A 165 -6.92 17.52 12.22
CA GLY A 165 -7.17 18.74 11.44
C GLY A 165 -6.63 18.73 10.00
N VAL A 166 -5.96 17.67 9.56
CA VAL A 166 -5.55 17.44 8.16
C VAL A 166 -6.63 16.64 7.43
N ALA A 167 -6.95 17.01 6.20
CA ALA A 167 -7.78 16.20 5.29
C ALA A 167 -6.87 15.26 4.50
N ILE A 168 -7.25 13.99 4.38
CA ILE A 168 -6.44 12.92 3.79
C ILE A 168 -7.29 12.17 2.75
N ASP A 169 -6.82 12.11 1.51
CA ASP A 169 -7.37 11.32 0.41
C ASP A 169 -7.35 9.82 0.75
N ASN A 170 -8.54 9.22 0.88
CA ASN A 170 -8.65 7.79 1.12
C ASN A 170 -8.71 7.04 -0.22
N THR A 171 -7.55 6.87 -0.83
CA THR A 171 -7.42 6.46 -2.23
C THR A 171 -6.53 5.22 -2.37
N THR A 172 -6.59 4.50 -3.50
CA THR A 172 -5.71 3.34 -3.78
C THR A 172 -4.42 3.78 -4.48
N MET A 173 -3.44 2.90 -4.60
CA MET A 173 -2.21 3.19 -5.34
C MET A 173 -2.52 3.37 -6.82
N ALA A 174 -3.43 2.58 -7.39
CA ALA A 174 -3.89 2.77 -8.77
C ALA A 174 -4.55 4.15 -8.96
N GLU A 175 -5.52 4.51 -8.11
CA GLU A 175 -6.18 5.84 -8.13
C GLU A 175 -5.19 7.00 -7.87
N THR A 176 -4.05 6.75 -7.24
CA THR A 176 -2.98 7.73 -7.02
C THR A 176 -2.09 7.87 -8.24
N LEU A 177 -1.62 6.76 -8.79
CA LEU A 177 -0.76 6.71 -9.98
C LEU A 177 -1.49 7.24 -11.21
N ASP A 178 -2.77 6.92 -11.37
CA ASP A 178 -3.63 7.47 -12.42
C ASP A 178 -3.77 9.00 -12.28
N TRP A 179 -3.97 9.49 -11.05
CA TRP A 179 -4.01 10.94 -10.78
C TRP A 179 -2.68 11.63 -11.06
N ILE A 180 -1.54 11.05 -10.64
CA ILE A 180 -0.20 11.59 -10.94
C ILE A 180 -0.01 11.68 -12.45
N THR A 181 -0.24 10.57 -13.16
CA THR A 181 -0.08 10.44 -14.63
C THR A 181 -0.91 11.49 -15.37
N VAL A 182 -2.20 11.61 -15.04
CA VAL A 182 -3.15 12.54 -15.67
C VAL A 182 -2.84 14.02 -15.34
N THR A 183 -2.04 14.29 -14.31
CA THR A 183 -1.73 15.64 -13.80
C THR A 183 -0.31 16.10 -14.17
N ALA A 184 0.62 15.19 -14.48
CA ALA A 184 2.00 15.50 -14.87
C ALA A 184 2.11 16.44 -16.10
N HIS A 185 1.14 16.38 -17.02
CA HIS A 185 1.04 17.27 -18.17
C HIS A 185 0.16 18.52 -17.95
N ARG A 186 -0.29 18.80 -16.72
CA ARG A 186 -1.16 19.96 -16.41
C ARG A 186 -0.36 21.08 -15.77
N ARG A 187 -0.91 22.29 -15.82
CA ARG A 187 -0.47 23.46 -15.05
C ARG A 187 -1.71 24.18 -14.47
N PRO A 188 -1.62 24.90 -13.33
CA PRO A 188 -0.43 25.02 -12.46
C PRO A 188 -0.06 23.70 -11.78
N MET A 189 1.13 23.66 -11.18
CA MET A 189 1.65 22.48 -10.48
C MET A 189 0.70 21.96 -9.40
N SER A 190 0.61 20.63 -9.26
CA SER A 190 -0.10 19.98 -8.16
C SER A 190 0.85 19.34 -7.15
N ILE A 191 0.71 19.70 -5.87
CA ILE A 191 1.49 19.12 -4.77
C ILE A 191 0.78 17.89 -4.20
N LEU A 192 1.49 16.77 -4.08
CA LEU A 192 1.06 15.55 -3.39
C LEU A 192 1.95 15.30 -2.16
N ALA A 193 1.36 15.38 -0.97
CA ALA A 193 2.05 15.20 0.30
C ALA A 193 1.73 13.83 0.95
N PHE A 194 2.72 13.23 1.60
CA PHE A 194 2.60 11.93 2.28
C PHE A 194 2.59 12.14 3.79
N VAL A 195 1.48 11.86 4.47
CA VAL A 195 1.35 12.10 5.91
C VAL A 195 1.37 10.82 6.73
N ASN A 196 2.28 10.78 7.71
CA ASN A 196 2.37 9.73 8.72
C ASN A 196 2.26 10.34 10.13
N SER A 197 2.37 9.51 11.18
CA SER A 197 2.24 9.94 12.59
C SER A 197 3.22 11.04 13.03
N ASP A 198 4.36 11.21 12.36
CA ASP A 198 5.32 12.28 12.66
C ASP A 198 4.82 13.61 12.07
N CYS A 199 4.47 13.61 10.78
CA CYS A 199 3.87 14.75 10.08
C CYS A 199 2.59 15.25 10.79
N LEU A 200 1.73 14.32 11.21
CA LEU A 200 0.48 14.63 11.92
C LEU A 200 0.68 15.03 13.39
N ASN A 201 1.85 14.77 13.99
CA ASN A 201 2.23 15.38 15.27
C ASN A 201 2.74 16.81 15.05
N GLN A 202 3.62 17.00 14.05
CA GLN A 202 4.16 18.31 13.68
C GLN A 202 3.04 19.29 13.33
N ALA A 203 2.07 18.91 12.50
CA ALA A 203 0.93 19.75 12.13
C ALA A 203 -0.06 20.07 13.28
N VAL A 204 0.09 19.47 14.47
CA VAL A 204 -0.65 19.86 15.69
C VAL A 204 0.13 20.85 16.53
N GLU A 205 1.43 20.93 16.35
CA GLU A 205 2.34 21.85 17.05
C GLU A 205 2.69 23.08 16.19
N ASP A 206 2.58 22.96 14.86
CA ASP A 206 2.92 23.96 13.86
C ASP A 206 1.70 24.33 12.97
N PRO A 207 1.11 25.53 13.17
CA PRO A 207 0.01 26.02 12.34
C PRO A 207 0.40 26.37 10.89
N GLU A 208 1.66 26.68 10.60
CA GLU A 208 2.14 27.00 9.25
C GLU A 208 2.21 25.73 8.42
N TYR A 209 2.83 24.67 8.95
CA TYR A 209 2.87 23.35 8.32
C TYR A 209 1.47 22.74 8.13
N LEU A 210 0.57 22.91 9.11
CA LEU A 210 -0.85 22.55 8.95
C LEU A 210 -1.52 23.32 7.80
N GLY A 211 -1.18 24.61 7.62
CA GLY A 211 -1.61 25.41 6.48
C GLY A 211 -1.08 24.85 5.15
N THR A 212 0.20 24.50 5.09
CA THR A 212 0.89 23.93 3.93
C THR A 212 0.29 22.59 3.50
N LEU A 213 0.02 21.68 4.46
CA LEU A 213 -0.69 20.43 4.20
C LEU A 213 -2.13 20.67 3.68
N ARG A 214 -2.81 21.71 4.16
CA ARG A 214 -4.16 22.09 3.68
C ARG A 214 -4.18 22.78 2.32
N ARG A 215 -3.06 23.35 1.87
CA ARG A 215 -2.89 23.91 0.52
C ARG A 215 -2.42 22.86 -0.50
N SER A 216 -1.87 21.73 -0.04
CA SER A 216 -1.46 20.63 -0.91
C SER A 216 -2.66 20.11 -1.72
N ASN A 217 -2.47 19.88 -3.02
CA ASN A 217 -3.54 19.48 -3.95
C ASN A 217 -4.06 18.06 -3.66
N ARG A 218 -3.23 17.23 -3.03
CA ARG A 218 -3.58 15.89 -2.58
C ARG A 218 -2.75 15.48 -1.35
N VAL A 219 -3.34 14.76 -0.40
CA VAL A 219 -2.66 14.34 0.85
C VAL A 219 -2.96 12.89 1.14
N VAL A 220 -1.96 12.00 1.09
CA VAL A 220 -2.17 10.53 1.15
C VAL A 220 -1.66 9.89 2.44
N PRO A 221 -2.28 8.77 2.90
CA PRO A 221 -1.90 8.10 4.13
C PRO A 221 -0.60 7.28 3.97
N ASP A 222 0.42 7.64 4.75
CA ASP A 222 1.68 6.91 4.90
C ASP A 222 1.73 6.18 6.26
N GLY A 223 1.80 4.85 6.21
CA GLY A 223 2.08 3.98 7.34
C GLY A 223 0.89 3.61 8.23
N ILE A 224 1.13 2.61 9.10
CA ILE A 224 0.13 2.00 9.98
C ILE A 224 -0.53 2.99 10.97
N GLY A 225 0.14 4.11 11.27
CA GLY A 225 -0.38 5.14 12.16
C GLY A 225 -1.69 5.78 11.68
N VAL A 226 -1.75 6.20 10.41
CA VAL A 226 -2.97 6.82 9.86
C VAL A 226 -4.12 5.81 9.81
N LYS A 227 -3.82 4.53 9.52
CA LYS A 227 -4.79 3.42 9.59
C LYS A 227 -5.40 3.27 10.98
N LEU A 228 -4.59 3.36 12.04
CA LEU A 228 -5.07 3.28 13.43
C LEU A 228 -5.91 4.51 13.81
N ALA A 229 -5.53 5.72 13.37
CA ALA A 229 -6.32 6.93 13.60
C ALA A 229 -7.69 6.88 12.92
N ALA A 230 -7.75 6.50 11.64
CA ALA A 230 -9.00 6.28 10.91
C ALA A 230 -9.91 5.26 11.61
N ARG A 231 -9.32 4.17 12.13
CA ARG A 231 -10.05 3.13 12.87
C ARG A 231 -10.58 3.57 14.23
N PHE A 232 -9.89 4.47 14.94
CA PHE A 232 -10.46 5.08 16.15
C PHE A 232 -11.72 5.90 15.83
N GLN A 233 -11.79 6.50 14.63
CA GLN A 233 -12.96 7.25 14.14
C GLN A 233 -14.04 6.34 13.48
N GLY A 234 -13.80 5.03 13.35
CA GLY A 234 -14.75 4.08 12.73
C GLY A 234 -14.60 3.90 11.21
N HIS A 235 -13.57 4.49 10.61
CA HIS A 235 -13.24 4.37 9.19
C HIS A 235 -12.08 3.38 8.96
N ASP A 236 -11.76 3.06 7.70
CA ASP A 236 -10.52 2.36 7.35
C ASP A 236 -9.89 2.98 6.09
N ILE A 237 -8.57 2.84 5.94
CA ILE A 237 -7.86 3.28 4.73
C ILE A 237 -7.99 2.21 3.63
N LYS A 238 -8.23 2.64 2.39
CA LYS A 238 -8.28 1.76 1.20
C LYS A 238 -6.96 1.00 1.03
N GLU A 239 -5.84 1.74 0.98
CA GLU A 239 -4.48 1.21 0.82
C GLU A 239 -3.49 2.04 1.66
N ASN A 240 -2.27 1.53 1.86
CA ASN A 240 -1.17 2.22 2.53
C ASN A 240 -0.24 2.81 1.46
N LEU A 241 -0.30 4.12 1.24
CA LEU A 241 0.35 4.79 0.11
C LEU A 241 1.75 5.29 0.47
N ASN A 242 2.56 4.41 1.04
CA ASN A 242 3.94 4.77 1.41
C ASN A 242 4.79 5.02 0.16
N GLY A 243 5.59 6.10 0.18
CA GLY A 243 6.38 6.52 -0.99
C GLY A 243 7.40 5.49 -1.48
N THR A 244 7.84 4.57 -0.61
CA THR A 244 8.78 3.49 -0.94
C THR A 244 8.14 2.32 -1.70
N ASP A 245 6.82 2.14 -1.66
CA ASP A 245 6.09 1.18 -2.52
C ASP A 245 5.41 1.88 -3.71
N LEU A 246 5.21 3.20 -3.66
CA LEU A 246 4.71 3.99 -4.78
C LEU A 246 5.76 4.18 -5.89
N LEU A 247 7.04 4.41 -5.54
CA LEU A 247 8.06 4.81 -6.51
C LEU A 247 8.30 3.80 -7.67
N PRO A 248 8.41 2.46 -7.46
CA PRO A 248 8.63 1.53 -8.57
C PRO A 248 7.46 1.51 -9.55
N ARG A 249 6.23 1.44 -9.01
CA ARG A 249 4.98 1.51 -9.78
C ARG A 249 4.84 2.85 -10.53
N LEU A 250 5.37 3.95 -9.98
CA LEU A 250 5.45 5.24 -10.66
C LEU A 250 6.48 5.24 -11.79
N CYS A 251 7.65 4.63 -11.60
CA CYS A 251 8.66 4.50 -12.66
C CYS A 251 8.15 3.63 -13.82
N GLU A 252 7.43 2.54 -13.54
CA GLU A 252 6.73 1.74 -14.56
C GLU A 252 5.73 2.57 -15.39
N ARG A 253 4.87 3.36 -14.73
CA ARG A 253 3.95 4.29 -15.41
C ARG A 253 4.69 5.37 -16.19
N ALA A 254 5.78 5.91 -15.64
CA ALA A 254 6.58 6.93 -16.31
C ALA A 254 7.27 6.41 -17.58
N VAL A 255 7.73 5.15 -17.59
CA VAL A 255 8.23 4.49 -18.81
C VAL A 255 7.09 4.32 -19.83
N ALA A 256 5.94 3.81 -19.41
CA ALA A 256 4.81 3.51 -20.30
C ALA A 256 4.21 4.78 -20.96
N GLU A 257 4.09 5.87 -20.21
CA GLU A 257 3.49 7.14 -20.65
C GLU A 257 4.56 8.16 -21.12
N GLY A 258 5.85 7.77 -21.10
CA GLY A 258 6.96 8.60 -21.53
C GLY A 258 7.29 9.80 -20.62
N LEU A 259 6.83 9.82 -19.37
CA LEU A 259 7.05 10.90 -18.39
C LEU A 259 8.51 10.98 -17.92
N SER A 260 8.89 12.15 -17.41
CA SER A 260 10.21 12.41 -16.82
C SER A 260 10.19 12.86 -15.37
N LEU A 261 11.19 12.42 -14.63
CA LEU A 261 11.35 12.66 -13.19
C LEU A 261 12.58 13.55 -12.92
N TYR A 262 12.46 14.49 -11.98
CA TYR A 262 13.58 15.22 -11.39
C TYR A 262 13.74 14.87 -9.92
N LEU A 263 14.95 14.60 -9.46
CA LEU A 263 15.23 14.20 -8.07
C LEU A 263 15.97 15.32 -7.32
N PHE A 264 15.24 16.09 -6.51
CA PHE A 264 15.80 17.15 -5.67
C PHE A 264 15.82 16.73 -4.19
N GLY A 265 16.99 16.71 -3.55
CA GLY A 265 17.10 16.52 -2.10
C GLY A 265 18.22 15.57 -1.66
N ALA A 266 18.11 15.05 -0.44
CA ALA A 266 19.12 14.22 0.22
C ALA A 266 20.54 14.84 0.23
N ARG A 267 21.56 14.04 0.56
CA ARG A 267 22.97 14.47 0.58
C ARG A 267 23.56 14.56 -0.85
N PRO A 268 24.64 15.33 -1.07
CA PRO A 268 25.41 15.28 -2.31
C PRO A 268 25.70 13.84 -2.75
N GLY A 269 25.51 13.56 -4.04
CA GLY A 269 25.63 12.21 -4.64
C GLY A 269 24.44 11.27 -4.42
N VAL A 270 23.61 11.45 -3.39
CA VAL A 270 22.52 10.49 -3.07
C VAL A 270 21.37 10.53 -4.08
N ALA A 271 20.98 11.73 -4.56
CA ALA A 271 19.96 11.86 -5.60
C ALA A 271 20.41 11.26 -6.95
N ALA A 272 21.69 11.43 -7.30
CA ALA A 272 22.28 10.85 -8.51
C ALA A 272 22.35 9.32 -8.44
N ALA A 273 22.91 8.75 -7.36
CA ALA A 273 22.97 7.30 -7.17
C ALA A 273 21.57 6.64 -7.10
N ALA A 274 20.55 7.36 -6.61
CA ALA A 274 19.16 6.90 -6.68
C ALA A 274 18.61 6.94 -8.11
N ALA A 275 18.94 7.96 -8.92
CA ALA A 275 18.58 8.02 -10.33
C ALA A 275 19.21 6.87 -11.14
N ASP A 276 20.50 6.62 -10.96
CA ASP A 276 21.23 5.54 -11.65
C ASP A 276 20.60 4.16 -11.34
N ALA A 277 20.26 3.92 -10.07
CA ALA A 277 19.58 2.70 -9.63
C ALA A 277 18.17 2.55 -10.24
N LEU A 278 17.40 3.64 -10.32
CA LEU A 278 16.05 3.62 -10.91
C LEU A 278 16.09 3.40 -12.43
N VAL A 279 17.03 4.00 -13.16
CA VAL A 279 17.22 3.76 -14.60
C VAL A 279 17.68 2.33 -14.87
N THR A 280 18.50 1.76 -13.98
CA THR A 280 18.93 0.35 -14.04
C THR A 280 17.76 -0.62 -13.78
N ALA A 281 16.87 -0.30 -12.84
CA ALA A 281 15.70 -1.11 -12.50
C ALA A 281 14.54 -0.97 -13.51
N HIS A 282 14.39 0.21 -14.12
CA HIS A 282 13.32 0.53 -15.07
C HIS A 282 13.91 1.06 -16.39
N PRO A 283 14.38 0.17 -17.30
CA PRO A 283 14.94 0.57 -18.59
C PRO A 283 13.97 1.45 -19.39
N GLY A 284 14.47 2.60 -19.86
CA GLY A 284 13.67 3.62 -20.56
C GLY A 284 13.17 4.78 -19.69
N LEU A 285 13.37 4.72 -18.36
CA LEU A 285 12.96 5.80 -17.45
C LEU A 285 13.73 7.10 -17.75
N ARG A 286 13.00 8.20 -18.00
CA ARG A 286 13.61 9.52 -18.23
C ARG A 286 13.87 10.23 -16.90
N ILE A 287 15.14 10.33 -16.48
CA ILE A 287 15.54 11.27 -15.42
C ILE A 287 15.97 12.58 -16.09
N ALA A 288 15.23 13.67 -15.83
CA ALA A 288 15.49 14.99 -16.38
C ALA A 288 16.63 15.73 -15.66
N GLY A 289 16.88 15.40 -14.39
CA GLY A 289 18.00 15.93 -13.63
C GLY A 289 17.97 15.54 -12.15
N THR A 290 19.04 15.88 -11.43
CA THR A 290 19.16 15.66 -9.98
C THR A 290 19.86 16.84 -9.31
N GLN A 291 19.43 17.23 -8.12
CA GLN A 291 20.02 18.30 -7.30
C GLN A 291 20.05 17.86 -5.83
N HIS A 292 21.09 18.21 -5.07
CA HIS A 292 21.16 17.85 -3.65
C HIS A 292 20.37 18.81 -2.76
N GLY A 293 19.88 18.34 -1.61
CA GLY A 293 19.09 19.12 -0.66
C GLY A 293 19.89 20.03 0.29
N TYR A 294 21.22 20.01 0.20
CA TYR A 294 22.12 20.87 0.97
C TYR A 294 22.41 22.15 0.19
N VAL A 295 21.37 22.95 -0.04
CA VAL A 295 21.43 24.27 -0.67
C VAL A 295 21.19 25.36 0.37
N MET A 296 21.77 26.54 0.15
CA MET A 296 21.52 27.74 0.96
C MET A 296 20.24 28.44 0.46
N PRO A 297 19.53 29.22 1.30
CA PRO A 297 18.31 29.92 0.88
C PRO A 297 18.51 30.85 -0.33
N GLU A 298 19.70 31.41 -0.49
CA GLU A 298 20.09 32.28 -1.61
C GLU A 298 20.23 31.50 -2.94
N GLU A 299 20.28 30.16 -2.89
CA GLU A 299 20.36 29.29 -4.06
C GLU A 299 18.98 28.77 -4.53
N ASP A 300 17.89 28.98 -3.76
CA ASP A 300 16.56 28.42 -4.04
C ASP A 300 16.07 28.80 -5.45
N THR A 301 16.23 30.06 -5.88
CA THR A 301 15.90 30.50 -7.26
C THR A 301 16.68 29.70 -8.31
N SER A 302 17.98 29.48 -8.10
CA SER A 302 18.82 28.71 -9.02
C SER A 302 18.46 27.22 -9.03
N VAL A 303 17.87 26.69 -7.96
CA VAL A 303 17.31 25.32 -7.94
C VAL A 303 16.03 25.25 -8.77
N VAL A 304 15.11 26.21 -8.59
CA VAL A 304 13.86 26.29 -9.37
C VAL A 304 14.17 26.46 -10.88
N GLU A 305 15.09 27.35 -11.24
CA GLU A 305 15.56 27.53 -12.62
C GLU A 305 16.07 26.21 -13.24
N LYS A 306 16.89 25.43 -12.50
CA LYS A 306 17.41 24.13 -12.97
C LYS A 306 16.31 23.07 -13.11
N ILE A 307 15.31 23.08 -12.24
CA ILE A 307 14.16 22.17 -12.33
C ILE A 307 13.35 22.51 -13.57
N ASN A 308 12.98 23.78 -13.77
CA ASN A 308 12.19 24.23 -14.92
C ASN A 308 12.93 23.99 -16.25
N ALA A 309 14.22 24.35 -16.31
CA ALA A 309 15.06 24.16 -17.49
C ALA A 309 15.29 22.68 -17.87
N SER A 310 15.02 21.73 -16.97
CA SER A 310 15.08 20.30 -17.26
C SER A 310 13.86 19.77 -18.03
N GLY A 311 12.75 20.51 -18.06
CA GLY A 311 11.50 20.08 -18.69
C GLY A 311 10.83 18.88 -18.01
N ALA A 312 11.04 18.69 -16.71
CA ALA A 312 10.53 17.55 -15.96
C ALA A 312 8.99 17.55 -15.84
N ASP A 313 8.37 16.40 -16.04
CA ASP A 313 6.93 16.21 -15.82
C ASP A 313 6.60 16.10 -14.31
N ILE A 314 7.49 15.45 -13.55
CA ILE A 314 7.33 15.11 -12.12
C ILE A 314 8.57 15.50 -11.31
N LEU A 315 8.38 16.17 -10.17
CA LEU A 315 9.44 16.52 -9.21
C LEU A 315 9.33 15.68 -7.92
N LEU A 316 10.43 15.04 -7.51
CA LEU A 316 10.56 14.32 -6.24
C LEU A 316 11.44 15.14 -5.28
N VAL A 317 10.89 15.55 -4.13
CA VAL A 317 11.57 16.41 -3.14
C VAL A 317 11.88 15.66 -1.85
N ALA A 318 13.17 15.43 -1.60
CA ALA A 318 13.73 14.66 -0.50
C ALA A 318 14.44 15.55 0.55
N LEU A 319 13.78 16.64 0.99
CA LEU A 319 14.31 17.54 2.04
C LEU A 319 13.89 17.09 3.46
N GLY A 320 12.88 16.23 3.57
CA GLY A 320 12.26 15.82 4.83
C GLY A 320 11.12 16.75 5.25
N ALA A 321 10.06 16.16 5.84
CA ALA A 321 8.98 16.92 6.45
C ALA A 321 9.46 17.69 7.70
N PRO A 322 8.98 18.93 7.94
CA PRO A 322 8.00 19.67 7.13
C PRO A 322 8.61 20.43 5.94
N ARG A 323 9.94 20.65 5.94
CA ARG A 323 10.68 21.49 4.98
C ARG A 323 10.41 21.20 3.51
N GLN A 324 10.18 19.95 3.14
CA GLN A 324 9.90 19.57 1.75
C GLN A 324 8.52 20.04 1.26
N GLU A 325 7.50 20.01 2.12
CA GLU A 325 6.18 20.53 1.79
C GLU A 325 6.20 22.08 1.80
N GLU A 326 6.86 22.69 2.78
CA GLU A 326 7.04 24.15 2.90
C GLU A 326 7.75 24.74 1.69
N TRP A 327 8.82 24.10 1.22
CA TRP A 327 9.58 24.54 0.05
C TRP A 327 8.77 24.43 -1.24
N LEU A 328 7.98 23.35 -1.39
CA LEU A 328 7.12 23.15 -2.56
C LEU A 328 5.95 24.13 -2.62
N ASP A 329 5.37 24.47 -1.48
CA ASP A 329 4.26 25.42 -1.42
C ASP A 329 4.72 26.88 -1.54
N ARG A 330 5.94 27.20 -1.07
CA ARG A 330 6.58 28.51 -1.29
C ARG A 330 6.85 28.81 -2.76
N HIS A 331 7.43 27.84 -3.48
CA HIS A 331 7.79 27.98 -4.90
C HIS A 331 6.69 27.44 -5.85
N ARG A 332 5.44 27.34 -5.36
CA ARG A 332 4.31 26.73 -6.07
C ARG A 332 4.09 27.33 -7.46
N ASP A 333 4.15 28.66 -7.53
CA ASP A 333 3.82 29.42 -8.73
C ASP A 333 5.06 29.66 -9.63
N ASP A 334 6.26 29.36 -9.11
CA ASP A 334 7.54 29.44 -9.84
C ASP A 334 7.93 28.12 -10.53
N LEU A 335 7.37 26.98 -10.10
CA LEU A 335 7.74 25.63 -10.57
C LEU A 335 6.91 25.16 -11.78
N ASP A 336 7.59 24.96 -12.91
CA ASP A 336 6.99 24.52 -14.19
C ASP A 336 6.98 22.98 -14.34
N VAL A 337 6.55 22.27 -13.31
CA VAL A 337 6.31 20.80 -13.33
C VAL A 337 4.83 20.50 -13.10
N GLY A 338 4.32 19.34 -13.53
CA GLY A 338 2.90 19.03 -13.37
C GLY A 338 2.53 18.51 -11.99
N VAL A 339 3.39 17.64 -11.44
CA VAL A 339 3.22 17.08 -10.09
C VAL A 339 4.52 17.17 -9.32
N ALA A 340 4.45 17.64 -8.07
CA ALA A 340 5.57 17.60 -7.14
C ALA A 340 5.22 16.83 -5.85
N MET A 341 6.18 16.08 -5.33
CA MET A 341 5.96 15.12 -4.24
C MET A 341 7.02 15.23 -3.15
N GLY A 342 6.58 15.39 -1.89
CA GLY A 342 7.43 15.33 -0.71
C GLY A 342 7.76 13.88 -0.33
N VAL A 343 8.95 13.39 -0.69
CA VAL A 343 9.31 11.96 -0.56
C VAL A 343 10.22 11.62 0.63
N GLY A 344 10.73 12.61 1.36
CA GLY A 344 11.51 12.39 2.58
C GLY A 344 12.79 11.57 2.35
N GLY A 345 12.99 10.52 3.15
CA GLY A 345 14.19 9.68 3.13
C GLY A 345 14.24 8.64 1.98
N LEU A 346 13.46 8.81 0.92
CA LEU A 346 13.31 7.85 -0.18
C LEU A 346 14.64 7.57 -0.90
N PHE A 347 15.40 8.61 -1.25
CA PHE A 347 16.65 8.45 -2.01
C PHE A 347 17.76 7.72 -1.21
N ASP A 348 17.78 7.78 0.12
CA ASP A 348 18.73 6.99 0.93
C ASP A 348 18.52 5.47 0.76
N PHE A 349 17.30 5.01 0.44
CA PHE A 349 17.04 3.60 0.15
C PHE A 349 17.47 3.23 -1.28
N TYR A 350 17.04 4.00 -2.29
CA TYR A 350 17.27 3.66 -3.69
C TYR A 350 18.73 3.85 -4.14
N SER A 351 19.48 4.73 -3.49
CA SER A 351 20.95 4.83 -3.67
C SER A 351 21.75 3.69 -3.02
N GLY A 352 21.09 2.70 -2.40
CA GLY A 352 21.72 1.60 -1.65
C GLY A 352 22.39 2.04 -0.34
N ARG A 353 22.34 3.33 0.00
CA ARG A 353 23.02 3.95 1.15
C ARG A 353 22.48 3.49 2.51
N ILE A 354 21.19 3.13 2.59
CA ILE A 354 20.53 2.61 3.78
C ILE A 354 19.69 1.38 3.36
N PRO A 355 19.98 0.16 3.85
CA PRO A 355 19.22 -1.02 3.48
C PRO A 355 17.75 -0.92 3.92
N ARG A 356 16.86 -1.20 2.98
CA ARG A 356 15.42 -1.30 3.25
C ARG A 356 15.11 -2.46 4.20
N ALA A 357 13.97 -2.40 4.89
CA ALA A 357 13.52 -3.49 5.73
C ALA A 357 13.31 -4.77 4.90
N PRO A 358 13.77 -5.95 5.36
CA PRO A 358 13.50 -7.21 4.69
C PRO A 358 12.00 -7.45 4.49
N VAL A 359 11.62 -8.15 3.40
CA VAL A 359 10.22 -8.36 2.99
C VAL A 359 9.33 -8.83 4.14
N TRP A 360 9.78 -9.80 4.94
CA TRP A 360 9.02 -10.33 6.07
C TRP A 360 8.76 -9.31 7.20
N VAL A 361 9.63 -8.30 7.35
CA VAL A 361 9.47 -7.19 8.33
C VAL A 361 8.43 -6.18 7.83
N ARG A 362 8.46 -5.86 6.54
CA ARG A 362 7.45 -5.02 5.86
C ARG A 362 6.08 -5.70 5.81
N GLU A 363 6.10 -7.01 5.56
CA GLU A 363 5.00 -7.97 5.72
C GLU A 363 4.13 -7.75 6.98
N MET A 364 4.81 -7.43 8.09
CA MET A 364 4.23 -7.23 9.42
C MET A 364 4.02 -5.76 9.80
N GLY A 365 4.33 -4.80 8.90
CA GLY A 365 4.26 -3.36 9.18
C GLY A 365 5.34 -2.83 10.13
N PHE A 366 6.42 -3.58 10.36
CA PHE A 366 7.50 -3.22 11.30
C PHE A 366 8.71 -2.53 10.64
N GLU A 367 8.56 -1.98 9.42
CA GLU A 367 9.60 -1.19 8.73
C GLU A 367 10.07 0.01 9.58
N TRP A 368 9.21 0.57 10.44
CA TRP A 368 9.58 1.61 11.41
C TRP A 368 10.55 1.11 12.50
N VAL A 369 10.44 -0.16 12.93
CA VAL A 369 11.35 -0.77 13.91
C VAL A 369 12.73 -0.97 13.26
N TRP A 370 12.74 -1.43 12.01
CA TRP A 370 13.97 -1.56 11.22
C TRP A 370 14.67 -0.22 11.01
N ARG A 371 13.93 0.84 10.63
CA ARG A 371 14.52 2.19 10.47
C ARG A 371 15.00 2.76 11.81
N LEU A 372 14.29 2.50 12.92
CA LEU A 372 14.75 2.86 14.27
C LEU A 372 16.06 2.15 14.65
N ALA A 373 16.21 0.86 14.32
CA ALA A 373 17.41 0.09 14.60
C ALA A 373 18.64 0.58 13.80
N GLN A 374 18.43 1.11 12.60
CA GLN A 374 19.49 1.68 11.76
C GLN A 374 19.93 3.08 12.20
N GLU A 375 19.01 3.93 12.65
CA GLU A 375 19.31 5.33 13.03
C GLU A 375 18.80 5.70 14.43
N PRO A 376 19.15 4.94 15.49
CA PRO A 376 18.49 5.05 16.80
C PRO A 376 18.63 6.44 17.39
N GLY A 377 19.83 7.03 17.36
CA GLY A 377 20.09 8.38 17.87
C GLY A 377 19.28 9.49 17.19
N ARG A 378 18.85 9.31 15.93
CA ARG A 378 18.04 10.28 15.18
C ARG A 378 16.54 10.03 15.33
N LEU A 379 16.11 8.77 15.38
CA LEU A 379 14.70 8.40 15.22
C LEU A 379 14.00 7.96 16.51
N TRP A 380 14.71 7.80 17.63
CA TRP A 380 14.09 7.38 18.90
C TRP A 380 12.98 8.32 19.37
N ARG A 381 13.11 9.64 19.21
CA ARG A 381 12.07 10.60 19.61
C ARG A 381 10.79 10.41 18.79
N ARG A 382 10.93 10.36 17.45
CA ARG A 382 9.82 10.12 16.50
C ARG A 382 9.03 8.85 16.84
N TYR A 383 9.72 7.73 17.05
CA TYR A 383 9.03 6.45 17.24
C TYR A 383 8.66 6.11 18.68
N LEU A 384 9.50 6.40 19.68
CA LEU A 384 9.24 6.02 21.08
C LEU A 384 8.42 7.07 21.85
N VAL A 385 8.45 8.34 21.43
CA VAL A 385 7.66 9.43 22.05
C VAL A 385 6.54 9.89 21.10
N GLY A 386 6.86 10.09 19.82
CA GLY A 386 5.91 10.54 18.80
C GLY A 386 4.77 9.56 18.52
N ASN A 387 5.04 8.26 18.35
CA ASN A 387 3.95 7.29 18.08
C ASN A 387 2.94 7.20 19.25
N PRO A 388 3.34 7.07 20.54
CA PRO A 388 2.39 7.11 21.66
C PRO A 388 1.63 8.45 21.76
N LEU A 389 2.30 9.59 21.52
CA LEU A 389 1.67 10.91 21.52
C LEU A 389 0.63 11.03 20.41
N PHE A 390 0.94 10.56 19.20
CA PHE A 390 0.03 10.52 18.06
C PHE A 390 -1.19 9.65 18.34
N LEU A 391 -1.01 8.43 18.84
CA LEU A 391 -2.13 7.54 19.17
C LEU A 391 -3.04 8.14 20.25
N ARG A 392 -2.46 8.81 21.25
CA ARG A 392 -3.22 9.57 22.27
C ARG A 392 -3.99 10.75 21.65
N ARG A 393 -3.38 11.50 20.73
CA ARG A 393 -4.02 12.61 20.00
C ARG A 393 -5.20 12.10 19.17
N ALA A 394 -4.98 11.10 18.32
CA ALA A 394 -6.01 10.52 17.45
C ALA A 394 -7.17 9.88 18.25
N ALA A 395 -6.88 9.15 19.32
CA ALA A 395 -7.93 8.60 20.20
C ALA A 395 -8.70 9.69 20.95
N SER A 396 -8.06 10.82 21.29
CA SER A 396 -8.74 11.97 21.90
C SER A 396 -9.59 12.76 20.90
N GLU A 397 -9.20 12.81 19.63
CA GLU A 397 -9.99 13.40 18.55
C GLU A 397 -11.24 12.55 18.27
N ALA A 398 -11.06 11.24 18.09
CA ALA A 398 -12.17 10.30 17.86
C ALA A 398 -13.22 10.32 18.99
N ARG A 399 -12.79 10.41 20.26
CA ARG A 399 -13.72 10.60 21.39
C ARG A 399 -14.52 11.90 21.26
N ARG A 400 -13.85 13.03 21.01
CA ARG A 400 -14.52 14.33 20.79
C ARG A 400 -15.51 14.30 19.61
N MET A 401 -15.23 13.53 18.56
CA MET A 401 -16.16 13.34 17.43
C MET A 401 -17.38 12.49 17.80
N HIS A 402 -17.26 11.57 18.78
CA HIS A 402 -18.35 10.74 19.28
C HIS A 402 -19.18 11.41 20.38
N ASP A 403 -18.51 12.16 21.26
CA ASP A 403 -19.10 12.90 22.38
C ASP A 403 -19.78 14.22 21.94
N ALA A 404 -19.52 14.67 20.70
CA ALA A 404 -20.16 15.86 20.14
C ALA A 404 -21.65 15.58 19.84
N PRO A 405 -22.59 16.42 20.33
CA PRO A 405 -24.01 16.24 20.02
C PRO A 405 -24.26 16.43 18.52
N THR A 406 -25.13 15.57 17.96
CA THR A 406 -25.44 15.43 16.52
C THR A 406 -26.02 16.68 15.84
N THR A 407 -26.14 17.79 16.57
CA THR A 407 -26.74 19.06 16.14
C THR A 407 -25.71 20.08 15.62
N VAL A 408 -24.40 19.78 15.70
CA VAL A 408 -23.40 20.57 14.96
C VAL A 408 -23.50 20.21 13.49
N GLN A 409 -24.04 21.12 12.68
CA GLN A 409 -23.92 21.02 11.22
C GLN A 409 -22.44 20.86 10.88
N ARG A 410 -22.09 19.80 10.13
CA ARG A 410 -20.78 19.68 9.50
C ARG A 410 -20.51 21.00 8.76
N PRO A 411 -19.34 21.63 8.91
CA PRO A 411 -19.03 22.84 8.15
C PRO A 411 -19.32 22.56 6.67
N PRO A 412 -20.03 23.46 5.97
CA PRO A 412 -20.47 23.18 4.61
C PRO A 412 -19.25 22.79 3.78
N LEU A 413 -19.38 21.68 3.03
CA LEU A 413 -18.32 21.23 2.12
C LEU A 413 -17.96 22.42 1.22
N LEU A 414 -16.78 23.01 1.46
CA LEU A 414 -16.26 24.09 0.64
C LEU A 414 -16.05 23.50 -0.74
N ASN A 415 -17.00 23.80 -1.63
CA ASN A 415 -17.19 23.14 -2.91
C ASN A 415 -16.18 23.66 -3.93
N TYR A 416 -14.89 23.51 -3.61
CA TYR A 416 -13.74 23.82 -4.45
C TYR A 416 -13.81 22.96 -5.71
N GLY A 417 -14.33 23.56 -6.78
CA GLY A 417 -14.25 23.05 -8.15
C GLY A 417 -14.61 21.58 -8.32
N ARG A 418 -15.92 21.25 -8.38
CA ARG A 418 -16.34 19.96 -8.94
C ARG A 418 -15.75 19.81 -10.34
N TYR A 419 -14.74 18.96 -10.49
CA TYR A 419 -14.27 18.55 -11.80
C TYR A 419 -15.43 17.89 -12.55
N ALA A 420 -15.86 18.52 -13.64
CA ALA A 420 -16.83 17.90 -14.54
C ALA A 420 -16.22 16.60 -15.10
N PRO A 421 -16.99 15.50 -15.18
CA PRO A 421 -16.47 14.27 -15.78
C PRO A 421 -16.07 14.56 -17.23
N ALA A 422 -14.87 14.13 -17.62
CA ALA A 422 -14.35 14.38 -18.96
C ALA A 422 -15.34 13.86 -20.02
N PRO A 423 -15.59 14.62 -21.11
CA PRO A 423 -16.49 14.19 -22.16
C PRO A 423 -15.97 12.87 -22.74
N ARG A 424 -16.81 11.82 -22.68
CA ARG A 424 -16.49 10.52 -23.29
C ARG A 424 -16.08 10.76 -24.74
N ARG A 425 -14.87 10.35 -25.13
CA ARG A 425 -14.46 10.33 -26.54
C ARG A 425 -15.54 9.55 -27.30
N ARG A 426 -16.21 10.19 -28.26
CA ARG A 426 -16.99 9.44 -29.25
C ARG A 426 -16.00 8.51 -29.96
N GLN A 427 -16.31 7.23 -30.03
CA GLN A 427 -15.60 6.32 -30.92
C GLN A 427 -15.78 6.86 -32.34
N ALA A 428 -14.69 7.01 -33.08
CA ALA A 428 -14.77 7.38 -34.48
C ALA A 428 -15.25 6.15 -35.26
N GLU A 429 -16.47 6.22 -35.79
CA GLU A 429 -16.97 5.21 -36.71
C GLU A 429 -16.07 5.18 -37.97
N PRO A 430 -15.68 4.01 -38.48
CA PRO A 430 -14.85 3.92 -39.66
C PRO A 430 -15.65 4.43 -40.88
N ARG A 431 -15.13 5.47 -41.55
CA ARG A 431 -15.68 5.89 -42.85
C ARG A 431 -15.45 4.78 -43.88
N THR A 432 -16.54 4.22 -44.37
CA THR A 432 -16.58 3.41 -45.59
C THR A 432 -16.83 4.32 -46.79
N ALA A 433 -16.17 3.98 -47.92
CA ALA A 433 -16.13 4.72 -49.19
C ALA A 433 -15.44 6.10 -49.13
#